data_AF-A0A1A9GEU8-F1
#
_entry.id   AF-A0A1A9GEU8-F1
#
_cell.length_a   1.000
_cell.length_b   1.000
_cell.length_c   1.000
_cell.angle_alpha   90.00
_cell.angle_beta   90.00
_cell.angle_gamma   90.00
#
_symmetry.space_group_name_H-M   'P 1'
#
loop_
_entity.id
_entity.type
_entity.pdbx_description
1 polymer ?
#
loop_
_entity_poly.entity_id
_entity_poly.type
_entity_poly.pdbx_seq_one_letter_code
_entity_poly.pdbx_strand_id
1 'polypeptide(L)'
;MNSLSDCRSLLSRMEEARRQTQHQLDLIDRQIIRRMTAVIPHLHPRRRSYRRGQPLEAGAFLARYRANLTAITAERQQEIDALSRKLARQDRAIEALRERPAGRRPS
;
A
#
# COMPACT_ATOMS: atom_id res chain seq x y z
N MET A 1 1.56 -20.40 -36.58
CA MET A 1 0.61 -20.80 -35.52
C MET A 1 1.20 -20.50 -34.12
N ASN A 2 1.67 -19.27 -33.85
CA ASN A 2 2.40 -18.97 -32.60
C ASN A 2 1.83 -17.78 -31.80
N SER A 3 1.03 -16.91 -32.41
CA SER A 3 0.56 -15.67 -31.75
C SER A 3 -0.32 -15.88 -30.52
N LEU A 4 -1.03 -17.01 -30.41
CA LEU A 4 -1.86 -17.31 -29.25
C LEU A 4 -1.03 -17.78 -28.04
N SER A 5 0.03 -18.54 -28.28
CA SER A 5 0.97 -19.01 -27.25
C SER A 5 1.81 -17.84 -26.71
N ASP A 6 2.21 -16.92 -27.59
CA ASP A 6 2.93 -15.70 -27.22
C ASP A 6 2.04 -14.72 -26.43
N CYS A 7 0.76 -14.60 -26.80
CA CYS A 7 -0.21 -13.80 -26.01
C CYS A 7 -0.47 -14.41 -24.63
N ARG A 8 -0.60 -15.74 -24.53
CA ARG A 8 -0.79 -16.43 -23.23
C ARG A 8 0.41 -16.28 -22.31
N SER A 9 1.63 -16.41 -22.85
CA SER A 9 2.85 -16.24 -22.06
C SER A 9 3.05 -14.79 -21.60
N LEU A 10 2.73 -13.81 -22.44
CA LEU A 10 2.72 -12.40 -22.07
C LEU A 10 1.68 -12.11 -20.98
N LEU A 11 0.46 -12.62 -21.13
CA LEU A 11 -0.61 -12.43 -20.16
C LEU A 11 -0.25 -13.02 -18.80
N SER A 12 0.32 -14.24 -18.76
CA SER A 12 0.82 -14.86 -17.52
C SER A 12 1.88 -13.99 -16.83
N ARG A 13 2.82 -13.41 -17.58
CA ARG A 13 3.84 -12.50 -17.03
C ARG A 13 3.24 -11.21 -16.47
N MET A 14 2.24 -10.64 -17.15
CA MET A 14 1.57 -9.42 -16.69
C MET A 14 0.75 -9.68 -15.41
N GLU A 15 0.08 -10.83 -15.32
CA GLU A 15 -0.64 -11.25 -14.12
C GLU A 15 0.30 -11.49 -12.93
N GLU A 16 1.47 -12.07 -13.16
CA GLU A 16 2.49 -12.26 -12.13
C GLU A 16 3.04 -10.91 -11.64
N ALA A 17 3.37 -9.99 -12.55
CA ALA A 17 3.80 -8.64 -12.20
C ALA A 17 2.72 -7.85 -11.40
N ARG A 18 1.44 -8.10 -11.68
CA ARG A 18 0.32 -7.56 -10.90
C ARG A 18 0.28 -8.14 -9.50
N ARG A 19 0.39 -9.47 -9.35
CA ARG A 19 0.44 -10.14 -8.04
C ARG A 19 1.61 -9.65 -7.19
N GLN A 20 2.77 -9.44 -7.81
CA GLN A 20 3.93 -8.88 -7.13
C GLN A 20 3.67 -7.47 -6.61
N THR A 21 3.05 -6.60 -7.43
CA THR A 21 2.67 -5.24 -7.03
C THR A 21 1.63 -5.25 -5.89
N GLN A 22 0.66 -6.18 -5.94
CA GLN A 22 -0.32 -6.37 -4.87
C GLN A 22 0.32 -6.86 -3.56
N HIS A 23 1.30 -7.76 -3.66
CA HIS A 23 2.03 -8.25 -2.49
C HIS A 23 2.88 -7.13 -1.84
N GLN A 24 3.47 -6.25 -2.65
CA GLN A 24 4.17 -5.06 -2.14
C GLN A 24 3.23 -4.13 -1.36
N LEU A 25 2.00 -3.92 -1.84
CA LEU A 25 0.98 -3.16 -1.11
C LEU A 25 0.64 -3.82 0.25
N ASP A 26 0.38 -5.13 0.28
CA ASP A 26 0.09 -5.86 1.52
C ASP A 26 1.26 -5.79 2.53
N LEU A 27 2.51 -5.84 2.04
CA LEU A 27 3.69 -5.65 2.89
C LEU A 27 3.79 -4.24 3.47
N ILE A 28 3.45 -3.19 2.69
CA ILE A 28 3.41 -1.81 3.17
C ILE A 28 2.33 -1.66 4.23
N ASP A 29 1.13 -2.18 4.00
CA ASP A 29 0.02 -2.14 4.96
C ASP A 29 0.39 -2.82 6.28
N ARG A 30 1.01 -3.99 6.21
CA ARG A 30 1.52 -4.69 7.41
C ARG A 30 2.61 -3.91 8.13
N GLN A 31 3.51 -3.23 7.40
CA GLN A 31 4.54 -2.38 8.00
C GLN A 31 3.92 -1.17 8.70
N ILE A 32 2.88 -0.56 8.14
CA ILE A 32 2.14 0.55 8.76
C ILE A 32 1.52 0.06 10.08
N ILE A 33 0.77 -1.04 10.06
CA ILE A 33 0.12 -1.61 11.25
C ILE A 33 1.16 -1.97 12.32
N ARG A 34 2.27 -2.60 11.92
CA ARG A 34 3.35 -2.99 12.85
C ARG A 34 4.05 -1.77 13.45
N ARG A 35 4.32 -0.73 12.66
CA ARG A 35 4.96 0.49 13.15
C ARG A 35 4.03 1.28 14.07
N MET A 36 2.74 1.36 13.73
CA MET A 36 1.71 1.93 14.61
C MET A 36 1.66 1.19 15.95
N THR A 37 1.57 -0.14 15.93
CA THR A 37 1.47 -0.96 17.15
C THR A 37 2.76 -0.98 17.97
N ALA A 38 3.94 -0.89 17.36
CA ALA A 38 5.22 -0.79 18.07
C ALA A 38 5.43 0.56 18.79
N VAL A 39 4.80 1.62 18.27
CA VAL A 39 4.84 2.95 18.88
C VAL A 39 3.93 3.03 20.13
N ILE A 40 2.86 2.24 20.21
CA ILE A 40 1.91 2.23 21.35
C ILE A 40 2.57 1.91 22.72
N PRO A 41 3.41 0.86 22.87
CA PRO A 41 4.07 0.54 24.14
C PRO A 41 5.10 1.59 24.60
N HIS A 42 5.86 2.17 23.65
CA HIS A 42 6.86 3.20 23.94
C HIS A 42 6.23 4.55 24.33
N LEU A 43 4.95 4.70 24.00
CA LEU A 43 4.11 5.84 24.33
C LEU A 43 3.34 5.65 25.63
N HIS A 44 3.29 4.44 26.19
CA HIS A 44 2.69 4.24 27.50
C HIS A 44 3.61 4.88 28.55
N PRO A 45 3.16 5.90 29.31
CA PRO A 45 3.98 6.43 30.39
C PRO A 45 4.31 5.26 31.31
N ARG A 46 5.61 4.97 31.50
CA ARG A 46 6.06 4.10 32.59
C ARG A 46 5.29 4.56 33.81
N ARG A 47 4.52 3.65 34.42
CA ARG A 47 3.72 3.84 35.63
C ARG A 47 4.61 4.28 36.81
N ARG A 48 5.18 5.48 36.74
CA ARG A 48 6.00 6.08 37.78
C ARG A 48 5.38 7.42 38.07
N SER A 49 4.56 7.41 39.11
CA SER A 49 3.97 8.57 39.78
C SER A 49 2.99 9.40 38.95
N TYR A 50 1.71 9.05 39.02
CA TYR A 50 0.63 10.03 39.05
C TYR A 50 0.88 10.99 40.22
N ARG A 51 1.71 12.04 40.03
CA ARG A 51 1.67 13.22 40.89
C ARG A 51 0.60 14.12 40.33
N ARG A 52 -0.49 14.27 41.10
CA ARG A 52 -1.53 15.29 40.96
C ARG A 52 -0.96 16.57 40.35
N GLY A 53 -1.35 16.93 39.13
CA GLY A 53 -1.20 18.32 38.67
C GLY A 53 -0.74 18.60 37.24
N GLN A 54 -0.40 17.63 36.38
CA GLN A 54 0.13 17.98 35.05
C GLN A 54 -0.68 17.44 33.85
N PRO A 55 -1.76 18.15 33.43
CA PRO A 55 -2.48 17.92 32.17
C PRO A 55 -1.66 18.29 30.92
N LEU A 56 -0.57 19.04 31.07
CA LEU A 56 0.21 19.60 29.96
C LEU A 56 0.87 18.52 29.07
N GLU A 57 1.23 17.36 29.63
CA GLU A 57 1.93 16.31 28.87
C GLU A 57 0.98 15.41 28.06
N ALA A 58 -0.25 15.16 28.52
CA ALA A 58 -1.18 14.28 27.81
C ALA A 58 -1.67 14.88 26.48
N GLY A 59 -1.87 16.21 26.43
CA GLY A 59 -2.24 16.92 25.20
C GLY A 59 -1.08 17.00 24.21
N ALA A 60 0.13 17.34 24.68
CA ALA A 60 1.35 17.36 23.87
C ALA A 60 1.68 15.96 23.32
N PHE A 61 1.41 14.92 24.11
CA PHE A 61 1.51 13.52 23.71
C PHE A 61 0.58 13.16 22.55
N LEU A 62 -0.71 13.46 22.66
CA LEU A 62 -1.68 13.19 21.60
C LEU A 62 -1.34 13.97 20.33
N ALA A 63 -0.88 15.22 20.46
CA ALA A 63 -0.43 16.02 19.33
C ALA A 63 0.78 15.38 18.62
N ARG A 64 1.78 14.91 19.38
CA ARG A 64 2.97 14.24 18.84
C ARG A 64 2.67 12.86 18.24
N TYR A 65 1.71 12.13 18.81
CA TYR A 65 1.21 10.89 18.23
C TYR A 65 0.49 11.16 16.90
N ARG A 66 -0.44 12.13 16.87
CA ARG A 66 -1.15 12.51 15.63
C ARG A 66 -0.20 13.04 14.56
N ALA A 67 0.78 13.85 14.91
CA ALA A 67 1.79 14.33 13.96
C ALA A 67 2.62 13.19 13.37
N ASN A 68 3.05 12.23 14.19
CA ASN A 68 3.77 11.04 13.71
C ASN A 68 2.88 10.15 12.83
N LEU A 69 1.61 9.99 13.19
CA LEU A 69 0.65 9.26 12.35
C LEU A 69 0.48 9.93 11.00
N THR A 70 0.26 11.25 10.97
CA THR A 70 0.12 12.00 9.72
C THR A 70 1.39 11.90 8.87
N ALA A 71 2.57 11.97 9.47
CA ALA A 71 3.85 11.83 8.75
C ALA A 71 4.02 10.42 8.15
N ILE A 72 3.83 9.37 8.96
CA ILE A 72 3.94 7.97 8.50
C ILE A 72 2.90 7.67 7.43
N THR A 73 1.66 8.14 7.62
CA THR A 73 0.59 7.97 6.65
C THR A 73 0.88 8.74 5.38
N ALA A 74 1.35 9.99 5.42
CA ALA A 74 1.63 10.79 4.21
C ALA A 74 2.76 10.20 3.35
N GLU A 75 3.87 9.78 3.98
CA GLU A 75 5.00 9.14 3.27
C GLU A 75 4.56 7.84 2.58
N ARG A 76 3.73 7.04 3.26
CA ARG A 76 3.25 5.76 2.73
C ARG A 76 2.06 5.91 1.79
N GLN A 77 1.26 6.96 1.92
CA GLN A 77 0.14 7.22 1.03
C GLN A 77 0.62 7.53 -0.38
N GLN A 78 1.70 8.30 -0.53
CA GLN A 78 2.29 8.57 -1.84
C GLN A 78 2.80 7.28 -2.52
N GLU A 79 3.40 6.37 -1.73
CA GLU A 79 3.85 5.06 -2.19
C GLU A 79 2.67 4.15 -2.58
N ILE A 80 1.63 4.09 -1.75
CA ILE A 80 0.36 3.37 -2.01
C ILE A 80 -0.32 3.91 -3.27
N ASP A 81 -0.42 5.23 -3.41
CA ASP A 81 -1.06 5.87 -4.56
C ASP A 81 -0.28 5.59 -5.85
N ALA A 82 1.05 5.61 -5.79
CA ALA A 82 1.91 5.28 -6.93
C ALA A 82 1.74 3.82 -7.37
N LEU A 83 1.75 2.89 -6.42
CA LEU A 83 1.54 1.47 -6.69
C LEU A 83 0.11 1.18 -7.16
N SER A 84 -0.89 1.85 -6.59
CA SER A 84 -2.30 1.73 -6.99
C SER A 84 -2.51 2.22 -8.42
N ARG A 85 -1.92 3.36 -8.80
CA ARG A 85 -1.94 3.85 -10.19
C ARG A 85 -1.24 2.89 -11.14
N LYS A 86 -0.12 2.29 -10.72
CA LYS A 86 0.59 1.27 -11.50
C LYS A 86 -0.29 0.03 -11.72
N LEU A 87 -0.98 -0.42 -10.68
CA LEU A 87 -1.88 -1.57 -10.73
C LEU A 87 -3.07 -1.31 -11.66
N ALA A 88 -3.70 -0.14 -11.57
CA ALA A 88 -4.77 0.25 -12.49
C ALA A 88 -4.33 0.27 -13.97
N ARG A 89 -3.07 0.64 -14.25
CA ARG A 89 -2.50 0.58 -15.60
C ARG A 89 -2.26 -0.86 -16.06
N GLN A 90 -1.76 -1.72 -15.17
CA GLN A 90 -1.58 -3.14 -15.45
C GLN A 90 -2.92 -3.82 -15.74
N ASP A 91 -3.95 -3.52 -14.94
CA ASP A 91 -5.30 -4.09 -15.10
C ASP A 91 -5.90 -3.71 -16.45
N ARG A 92 -5.84 -2.43 -16.83
CA ARG A 92 -6.28 -1.98 -18.16
C ARG A 92 -5.52 -2.66 -19.31
N ALA A 93 -4.21 -2.88 -19.15
CA ALA A 93 -3.42 -3.51 -20.19
C ALA A 93 -3.71 -5.03 -20.30
N ILE A 94 -3.99 -5.70 -19.18
CA ILE A 94 -4.43 -7.09 -19.15
C ILE A 94 -5.82 -7.22 -19.76
N GLU A 95 -6.76 -6.34 -19.40
CA GLU A 95 -8.11 -6.28 -19.99
C GLU A 95 -8.04 -6.06 -21.49
N ALA A 96 -7.28 -5.09 -21.98
CA ALA A 96 -7.10 -4.85 -23.41
C ALA A 96 -6.51 -6.06 -24.15
N LEU A 97 -5.60 -6.80 -23.51
CA LEU A 97 -5.02 -8.02 -24.07
C LEU A 97 -6.03 -9.20 -24.08
N ARG A 98 -6.90 -9.28 -23.07
CA ARG A 98 -7.99 -10.27 -22.99
C ARG A 98 -9.11 -9.96 -23.98
N GLU A 99 -9.45 -8.69 -24.15
CA GLU A 99 -10.49 -8.24 -25.07
C GLU A 99 -10.07 -8.29 -26.52
N ARG A 100 -8.75 -8.30 -26.82
CA ARG A 100 -8.23 -8.46 -28.17
C ARG A 100 -8.50 -9.89 -28.64
N PRO A 101 -9.60 -10.15 -29.38
CA PRO A 101 -9.83 -11.45 -29.94
C PRO A 101 -8.78 -11.60 -31.05
N ALA A 102 -8.24 -12.80 -31.24
CA ALA A 102 -7.56 -13.11 -32.48
C ALA A 102 -8.55 -12.93 -33.64
N GLY A 103 -8.68 -11.73 -34.21
CA GLY A 103 -9.60 -11.49 -35.31
C GLY A 103 -10.20 -10.09 -35.52
N ARG A 104 -9.93 -9.05 -34.72
CA ARG A 104 -10.43 -7.70 -35.10
C ARG A 104 -9.43 -6.98 -36.01
N ARG A 105 -9.54 -7.27 -37.33
CA ARG A 105 -9.05 -6.34 -38.37
C ARG A 105 -9.86 -5.03 -38.25
N PRO A 106 -9.22 -3.86 -38.20
CA PRO A 106 -9.95 -2.59 -38.37
C PRO A 106 -10.42 -2.50 -39.82
N SER A 107 -11.70 -2.14 -40.01
CA SER A 107 -12.28 -1.73 -41.30
C SER A 107 -11.86 -0.32 -41.66
#